data_AF-A0A7R9L0Q1-F1
#
_entry.id   AF-A0A7R9L0Q1-F1
#
_cell.length_a   1.000
_cell.length_b   1.000
_cell.length_c   1.000
_cell.angle_alpha   90.00
_cell.angle_beta   90.00
_cell.angle_gamma   90.00
#
_symmetry.space_group_name_H-M   'P 1'
#
loop_
_entity.id
_entity.type
_entity.pdbx_description
1 polymer ?
#
loop_
_entity_poly.entity_id
_entity_poly.type
_entity_poly.pdbx_seq_one_letter_code
_entity_poly.pdbx_strand_id
1 'polypeptide(L)'
;QQIVPLVDLIITHGGNNTVCEVFPAGKPMIVLPLNGDQYNNAQRVDELGFGVRLDAYKCTSGQLLAAIDRLLNDKQLYKRLDIIADRIKRDNSISNQTLATSAKPWEPEGKMYDLLWALRHHYLAYHTAVHKADERIVFVGDSITLGWELLGANVWSKYYGAGRHAYNYGISGDTTSNLIFRIRSNEFDGLEPNVTVLMIGTNNVWHNNDTAEDVKHGIDAIMKELLTKMPTTKILLLGNLPAPWPDQCKQLNALLEKLANNKSVFFLDMWSAFVDKTGRQNADLFVSDGIHPNESGYEVWHKTMDPLLRKLYQLLL
;
A
#
# COMPACT_ATOMS: atom_id res chain seq x y z
N GLN A 1 10.95 29.30 3.68
CA GLN A 1 11.73 29.52 2.45
C GLN A 1 12.15 28.14 1.94
N GLN A 2 11.80 27.76 0.71
CA GLN A 2 12.22 26.47 0.16
C GLN A 2 13.67 26.58 -0.33
N ILE A 3 14.57 25.77 0.25
CA ILE A 3 16.03 25.78 -0.04
C ILE A 3 16.35 25.02 -1.34
N VAL A 4 15.55 24.02 -1.67
CA VAL A 4 15.75 23.09 -2.80
C VAL A 4 15.99 23.79 -4.16
N PRO A 5 15.29 24.88 -4.54
CA PRO A 5 15.55 25.55 -5.81
C PRO A 5 16.92 26.24 -5.89
N LEU A 6 17.53 26.56 -4.75
CA LEU A 6 18.76 27.35 -4.63
C LEU A 6 20.04 26.51 -4.68
N VAL A 7 19.93 25.18 -4.71
CA VAL A 7 21.07 24.26 -4.71
C VAL A 7 21.20 23.54 -6.05
N ASP A 8 22.40 23.09 -6.38
CA ASP A 8 22.67 22.38 -7.64
C ASP A 8 22.51 20.85 -7.52
N LEU A 9 22.64 20.33 -6.30
CA LEU A 9 22.57 18.91 -5.96
C LEU A 9 22.16 18.74 -4.49
N ILE A 10 21.51 17.62 -4.17
CA ILE A 10 21.08 17.31 -2.81
C ILE A 10 21.71 16.01 -2.32
N ILE A 11 22.28 16.03 -1.11
CA ILE A 11 22.73 14.82 -0.41
C ILE A 11 21.70 14.52 0.68
N THR A 12 21.13 13.32 0.67
CA THR A 12 20.02 12.95 1.56
C THR A 12 20.11 11.48 1.99
N HIS A 13 19.45 11.13 3.09
CA HIS A 13 19.24 9.73 3.45
C HIS A 13 18.13 9.06 2.63
N GLY A 14 17.35 9.82 1.84
CA GLY A 14 16.32 9.26 0.97
C GLY A 14 14.96 9.08 1.62
N GLY A 15 14.66 9.86 2.67
CA GLY A 15 13.31 9.91 3.24
C GLY A 15 12.30 10.47 2.23
N ASN A 16 11.08 9.93 2.23
CA ASN A 16 10.05 10.23 1.22
C ASN A 16 9.80 11.74 1.02
N ASN A 17 9.68 12.51 2.10
CA ASN A 17 9.42 13.95 2.02
C ASN A 17 10.51 14.69 1.24
N THR A 18 11.78 14.41 1.54
CA THR A 18 12.90 15.05 0.84
C THR A 18 12.91 14.68 -0.64
N VAL A 19 12.77 13.40 -0.95
CA VAL A 19 12.78 12.93 -2.34
C VAL A 19 11.62 13.55 -3.14
N CYS A 20 10.43 13.68 -2.54
CA CYS A 20 9.27 14.33 -3.13
C CYS A 20 9.46 15.83 -3.38
N GLU A 21 10.22 16.54 -2.55
CA GLU A 21 10.54 17.95 -2.76
C GLU A 21 11.59 18.17 -3.85
N VAL A 22 12.54 17.24 -4.00
CA VAL A 22 13.66 17.37 -4.94
C VAL A 22 13.22 17.23 -6.40
N PHE A 23 12.35 16.26 -6.70
CA PHE A 23 11.99 15.95 -8.08
C PHE A 23 11.27 17.09 -8.83
N PRO A 24 10.28 17.80 -8.25
CA PRO A 24 9.71 19.00 -8.86
C PRO A 24 10.76 20.11 -9.11
N ALA A 25 11.82 20.16 -8.31
CA ALA A 25 12.89 21.11 -8.50
C ALA A 25 13.93 20.67 -9.55
N GLY A 26 13.82 19.44 -10.08
CA GLY A 26 14.69 18.90 -11.13
C GLY A 26 16.15 18.78 -10.70
N LYS A 27 16.43 18.51 -9.41
CA LYS A 27 17.81 18.45 -8.89
C LYS A 27 18.31 17.00 -8.77
N PRO A 28 19.59 16.73 -9.09
CA PRO A 28 20.22 15.46 -8.78
C PRO A 28 20.29 15.19 -7.28
N MET A 29 20.30 13.90 -6.93
CA MET A 29 20.46 13.44 -5.55
C MET A 29 21.61 12.45 -5.39
N ILE A 30 22.32 12.55 -4.27
CA ILE A 30 23.13 11.48 -3.70
C ILE A 30 22.36 10.93 -2.50
N VAL A 31 22.01 9.65 -2.55
CA VAL A 31 21.18 9.02 -1.52
C VAL A 31 22.02 8.04 -0.70
N LEU A 32 22.11 8.30 0.60
CA LEU A 32 22.86 7.52 1.60
C LEU A 32 21.86 6.90 2.59
N PRO A 33 21.18 5.80 2.23
CA PRO A 33 20.11 5.22 3.05
C PRO A 33 20.63 4.72 4.39
N LEU A 34 19.88 4.99 5.45
CA LEU A 34 20.19 4.58 6.82
C LEU A 34 19.29 3.43 7.29
N ASN A 35 17.98 3.50 7.01
CA ASN A 35 17.02 2.47 7.44
C ASN A 35 15.74 2.42 6.56
N GLY A 36 15.02 1.29 6.64
CA GLY A 36 13.66 1.17 6.13
C GLY A 36 13.48 1.43 4.63
N ASP A 37 12.48 2.24 4.30
CA ASP A 37 12.06 2.62 2.95
C ASP A 37 13.13 3.39 2.16
N GLN A 38 14.07 4.03 2.87
CA GLN A 38 15.19 4.77 2.28
C GLN A 38 16.03 3.91 1.35
N TYR A 39 16.21 2.61 1.65
CA TYR A 39 16.97 1.70 0.79
C TYR A 39 16.31 1.53 -0.58
N ASN A 40 14.97 1.46 -0.61
CA ASN A 40 14.20 1.36 -1.84
C ASN A 40 14.23 2.67 -2.62
N ASN A 41 14.08 3.81 -1.93
CA ASN A 41 14.18 5.13 -2.55
C ASN A 41 15.56 5.37 -3.16
N ALA A 42 16.62 5.04 -2.42
CA ALA A 42 17.99 5.14 -2.90
C ALA A 42 18.23 4.26 -4.12
N GLN A 43 17.78 2.99 -4.05
CA GLN A 43 17.88 2.07 -5.18
C GLN A 43 17.16 2.62 -6.41
N ARG A 44 15.97 3.20 -6.22
CA ARG A 44 15.15 3.72 -7.32
C ARG A 44 15.73 4.98 -7.96
N VAL A 45 16.29 5.88 -7.15
CA VAL A 45 17.00 7.07 -7.63
C VAL A 45 18.22 6.69 -8.48
N ASP A 46 18.97 5.66 -8.04
CA ASP A 46 20.16 5.17 -8.73
C ASP A 46 19.82 4.44 -10.05
N GLU A 47 18.92 3.46 -10.01
CA GLU A 47 18.62 2.62 -11.19
C GLU A 47 17.86 3.36 -12.30
N LEU A 48 17.09 4.38 -11.96
CA LEU A 48 16.42 5.26 -12.93
C LEU A 48 17.35 6.39 -13.42
N GLY A 49 18.55 6.49 -12.86
CA GLY A 49 19.55 7.49 -13.25
C GLY A 49 19.12 8.92 -12.95
N PHE A 50 18.42 9.14 -11.83
CA PHE A 50 18.09 10.48 -11.31
C PHE A 50 19.07 10.97 -10.23
N GLY A 51 19.96 10.08 -9.80
CA GLY A 51 20.97 10.35 -8.80
C GLY A 51 21.89 9.16 -8.65
N VAL A 52 22.59 9.07 -7.52
CA VAL A 52 23.35 7.88 -7.17
C VAL A 52 23.04 7.40 -5.76
N ARG A 53 23.09 6.09 -5.57
CA ARG A 53 23.07 5.45 -4.25
C ARG A 53 24.48 5.19 -3.77
N LEU A 54 24.79 5.63 -2.55
CA LEU A 54 26.04 5.32 -1.86
C LEU A 54 25.76 4.63 -0.52
N ASP A 55 26.64 3.75 -0.08
CA ASP A 55 26.53 3.10 1.24
C ASP A 55 26.87 4.13 2.33
N ALA A 56 25.89 4.45 3.20
CA ALA A 56 26.04 5.50 4.21
C ALA A 56 27.19 5.27 5.22
N TYR A 57 27.56 4.01 5.46
CA TYR A 57 28.56 3.64 6.47
C TYR A 57 29.92 3.28 5.85
N LYS A 58 29.97 3.00 4.54
CA LYS A 58 31.19 2.62 3.82
C LYS A 58 31.65 3.65 2.78
N CYS A 59 30.84 4.65 2.47
CA CYS A 59 31.18 5.69 1.51
C CYS A 59 32.42 6.48 1.96
N THR A 60 33.42 6.53 1.10
CA THR A 60 34.61 7.35 1.28
C THR A 60 34.41 8.77 0.75
N SER A 61 35.19 9.73 1.24
CA SER A 61 35.18 11.11 0.71
C SER A 61 35.46 11.17 -0.79
N GLY A 62 36.36 10.31 -1.30
CA GLY A 62 36.65 10.21 -2.74
C GLY A 62 35.45 9.75 -3.57
N GLN A 63 34.69 8.77 -3.08
CA GLN A 63 33.46 8.31 -3.73
C GLN A 63 32.37 9.38 -3.72
N LEU A 64 32.22 10.11 -2.61
CA LEU A 64 31.26 11.20 -2.51
C LEU A 64 31.61 12.34 -3.47
N LEU A 65 32.88 12.77 -3.53
CA LEU A 65 33.34 13.82 -4.44
C LEU A 65 33.15 13.40 -5.91
N ALA A 66 33.53 12.16 -6.26
CA ALA A 66 33.33 11.64 -7.61
C ALA A 66 31.85 11.57 -8.00
N ALA A 67 30.95 11.26 -7.06
CA ALA A 67 29.51 11.29 -7.29
C ALA A 67 29.00 12.71 -7.53
N ILE A 68 29.47 13.70 -6.75
CA ILE A 68 29.13 15.11 -6.94
C ILE A 68 29.58 15.57 -8.35
N ASP A 69 30.84 15.34 -8.70
CA ASP A 69 31.40 15.74 -9.99
C ASP A 69 30.64 15.07 -11.15
N ARG A 70 30.35 13.78 -11.04
CA ARG A 70 29.59 13.04 -12.04
C ARG A 70 28.21 13.64 -12.25
N LEU A 71 27.45 13.85 -11.15
CA LEU A 71 26.06 14.30 -11.23
C LEU A 71 25.95 15.73 -11.76
N LEU A 72 26.82 16.64 -11.30
CA LEU A 72 26.84 18.03 -11.76
C LEU A 72 27.21 18.17 -13.25
N ASN A 73 27.92 17.20 -13.82
CA ASN A 73 28.34 17.23 -15.22
C ASN A 73 27.51 16.33 -16.15
N ASP A 74 26.56 15.53 -15.64
CA ASP A 74 25.74 14.63 -16.45
C ASP A 74 24.56 15.37 -17.12
N LYS A 75 24.80 15.87 -18.33
CA LYS A 75 23.78 16.56 -19.14
C LYS A 75 22.56 15.68 -19.47
N GLN A 76 22.71 14.36 -19.53
CA GLN A 76 21.58 13.47 -19.82
C GLN A 76 20.72 13.26 -18.57
N LEU A 77 21.33 13.24 -17.39
CA LEU A 77 20.62 13.26 -16.11
C LEU A 77 19.77 14.52 -15.98
N TYR A 78 20.31 15.71 -16.27
CA TYR A 78 19.52 16.94 -16.19
C TYR A 78 18.33 16.93 -17.15
N LYS A 79 18.49 16.40 -18.38
CA LYS A 79 17.35 16.22 -19.29
C LYS A 79 16.28 15.28 -18.73
N ARG A 80 16.68 14.18 -18.09
CA ARG A 80 15.73 13.26 -17.42
C ARG A 80 15.02 13.95 -16.26
N LEU A 81 15.75 14.75 -15.48
CA LEU A 81 15.23 15.52 -14.36
C LEU A 81 14.26 16.62 -14.80
N ASP A 82 14.55 17.33 -15.89
CA ASP A 82 13.64 18.36 -16.43
C ASP A 82 12.33 17.73 -16.90
N ILE A 83 12.41 16.59 -17.61
CA ILE A 83 11.22 15.86 -18.09
C ILE A 83 10.33 15.44 -16.91
N ILE A 84 10.91 14.86 -15.85
CA ILE A 84 10.12 14.41 -14.69
C ILE A 84 9.62 15.60 -13.86
N ALA A 85 10.41 16.66 -13.70
CA ALA A 85 10.02 17.87 -12.98
C ALA A 85 8.83 18.57 -13.67
N ASP A 86 8.88 18.72 -14.99
CA ASP A 86 7.82 19.36 -15.78
C ASP A 86 6.54 18.52 -15.81
N ARG A 87 6.66 17.20 -15.76
CA ARG A 87 5.52 16.30 -15.60
C ARG A 87 4.85 16.53 -14.25
N ILE A 88 5.62 16.44 -13.16
CA ILE A 88 5.11 16.60 -11.79
C ILE A 88 4.45 17.97 -11.57
N LYS A 89 5.03 19.05 -12.12
CA LYS A 89 4.45 20.41 -12.02
C LYS A 89 3.12 20.54 -12.74
N ARG A 90 2.98 19.93 -13.92
CA ARG A 90 1.73 19.98 -14.71
C ARG A 90 0.61 19.20 -14.02
N ASP A 91 0.93 18.03 -13.48
CA ASP A 91 -0.05 17.16 -12.83
C ASP A 91 -0.61 17.82 -11.55
N ASN A 92 0.20 18.59 -10.82
CA ASN A 92 -0.23 19.34 -9.63
C ASN A 92 -1.18 20.52 -9.93
N SER A 93 -1.30 20.99 -11.18
CA SER A 93 -2.22 22.08 -11.53
C SER A 93 -3.63 21.63 -11.89
N ILE A 94 -3.84 20.34 -12.14
CA ILE A 94 -5.10 19.77 -12.66
C ILE A 94 -6.03 19.28 -11.53
N SER A 95 -5.51 19.06 -10.31
CA SER A 95 -6.21 18.40 -9.21
C SER A 95 -7.20 19.26 -8.39
N ASN A 96 -7.67 20.40 -8.90
CA ASN A 96 -8.45 21.38 -8.12
C ASN A 96 -9.94 21.54 -8.53
N GLN A 97 -10.67 20.47 -8.87
CA GLN A 97 -12.16 20.50 -8.99
C GLN A 97 -12.86 19.20 -8.52
N THR A 98 -14.00 19.36 -7.83
CA THR A 98 -14.62 18.47 -6.81
C THR A 98 -15.72 17.51 -7.34
N LEU A 99 -15.76 16.24 -6.86
CA LEU A 99 -16.92 15.43 -6.38
C LEU A 99 -16.49 13.96 -6.11
N ALA A 100 -17.01 13.37 -5.00
CA ALA A 100 -16.63 12.12 -4.30
C ALA A 100 -15.79 11.09 -5.10
N THR A 101 -14.50 11.04 -4.77
CA THR A 101 -13.44 10.27 -5.44
C THR A 101 -13.40 8.80 -5.03
N SER A 102 -13.92 8.43 -3.85
CA SER A 102 -13.75 7.10 -3.22
C SER A 102 -14.37 5.91 -3.97
N ALA A 103 -15.36 6.15 -4.83
CA ALA A 103 -16.07 5.11 -5.59
C ALA A 103 -15.68 5.08 -7.09
N LYS A 104 -14.76 5.93 -7.53
CA LYS A 104 -14.25 5.96 -8.90
C LYS A 104 -12.87 5.29 -8.94
N PRO A 105 -12.51 4.60 -10.04
CA PRO A 105 -11.14 4.14 -10.21
C PRO A 105 -10.19 5.33 -10.17
N TRP A 106 -9.13 5.21 -9.40
CA TRP A 106 -7.99 6.12 -9.47
C TRP A 106 -7.26 5.94 -10.81
N GLU A 107 -6.76 7.01 -11.40
CA GLU A 107 -5.93 6.94 -12.61
C GLU A 107 -4.47 7.27 -12.26
N PRO A 108 -3.47 6.46 -12.66
CA PRO A 108 -2.08 6.76 -12.39
C PRO A 108 -1.63 8.03 -13.11
N GLU A 109 -1.30 9.08 -12.36
CA GLU A 109 -0.83 10.37 -12.90
C GLU A 109 0.67 10.31 -13.28
N GLY A 110 1.39 9.29 -12.81
CA GLY A 110 2.81 9.06 -13.05
C GLY A 110 3.74 9.80 -12.08
N LYS A 111 3.27 10.02 -10.86
CA LYS A 111 4.08 10.47 -9.71
C LYS A 111 4.97 9.32 -9.24
N MET A 112 6.01 9.60 -8.44
CA MET A 112 6.94 8.55 -7.98
C MET A 112 6.28 7.50 -7.07
N TYR A 113 5.28 7.92 -6.27
CA TYR A 113 4.40 7.00 -5.55
C TYR A 113 3.73 6.01 -6.52
N ASP A 114 3.25 6.51 -7.66
CA ASP A 114 2.66 5.71 -8.73
C ASP A 114 3.67 4.74 -9.36
N LEU A 115 4.98 5.00 -9.30
CA LEU A 115 6.01 4.08 -9.82
C LEU A 115 6.23 2.86 -8.90
N LEU A 116 6.35 3.07 -7.58
CA LEU A 116 6.47 1.96 -6.63
C LEU A 116 5.16 1.15 -6.56
N TRP A 117 4.04 1.88 -6.55
CA TRP A 117 2.72 1.33 -6.69
C TRP A 117 2.59 0.51 -7.98
N ALA A 118 2.99 1.07 -9.13
CA ALA A 118 2.90 0.39 -10.43
C ALA A 118 3.81 -0.83 -10.48
N LEU A 119 4.99 -0.81 -9.86
CA LEU A 119 5.84 -2.00 -9.79
C LEU A 119 5.13 -3.14 -9.06
N ARG A 120 4.55 -2.88 -7.89
CA ARG A 120 3.81 -3.90 -7.14
C ARG A 120 2.57 -4.35 -7.92
N HIS A 121 1.83 -3.43 -8.53
CA HIS A 121 0.69 -3.75 -9.39
C HIS A 121 1.08 -4.67 -10.56
N HIS A 122 2.13 -4.33 -11.32
CA HIS A 122 2.61 -5.16 -12.43
C HIS A 122 3.15 -6.51 -11.95
N TYR A 123 3.83 -6.56 -10.79
CA TYR A 123 4.26 -7.81 -10.18
C TYR A 123 3.06 -8.71 -9.86
N LEU A 124 2.01 -8.16 -9.24
CA LEU A 124 0.79 -8.91 -8.92
C LEU A 124 0.06 -9.37 -10.18
N ALA A 125 0.01 -8.54 -11.24
CA ALA A 125 -0.57 -8.93 -12.52
C ALA A 125 0.21 -10.07 -13.20
N TYR A 126 1.55 -9.99 -13.18
CA TYR A 126 2.41 -11.08 -13.65
C TYR A 126 2.21 -12.35 -12.81
N HIS A 127 2.17 -12.21 -11.49
CA HIS A 127 1.92 -13.31 -10.57
C HIS A 127 0.60 -14.02 -10.91
N THR A 128 -0.50 -13.27 -11.01
CA THR A 128 -1.81 -13.79 -11.43
C THR A 128 -1.71 -14.54 -12.77
N ALA A 129 -1.05 -13.95 -13.76
CA ALA A 129 -0.93 -14.58 -15.07
C ALA A 129 -0.23 -15.96 -15.02
N VAL A 130 0.68 -16.16 -14.08
CA VAL A 130 1.45 -17.40 -13.90
C VAL A 130 0.78 -18.38 -12.96
N HIS A 131 0.16 -17.89 -11.88
CA HIS A 131 -0.22 -18.70 -10.73
C HIS A 131 -1.72 -18.90 -10.52
N LYS A 132 -2.60 -18.17 -11.24
CA LYS A 132 -4.08 -18.08 -11.02
C LYS A 132 -4.88 -19.36 -10.71
N ALA A 133 -4.35 -20.54 -11.03
CA ALA A 133 -4.98 -21.84 -10.75
C ALA A 133 -4.64 -22.39 -9.35
N ASP A 134 -3.60 -21.85 -8.72
CA ASP A 134 -3.08 -22.31 -7.44
C ASP A 134 -3.63 -21.49 -6.27
N GLU A 135 -4.28 -20.35 -6.49
CA GLU A 135 -4.80 -19.46 -5.45
C GLU A 135 -6.11 -20.02 -4.88
N ARG A 136 -6.13 -20.25 -3.57
CA ARG A 136 -7.33 -20.60 -2.81
C ARG A 136 -7.80 -19.48 -1.92
N ILE A 137 -6.86 -18.67 -1.43
CA ILE A 137 -7.12 -17.53 -0.56
C ILE A 137 -6.35 -16.33 -1.10
N VAL A 138 -7.03 -15.20 -1.28
CA VAL A 138 -6.37 -13.95 -1.69
C VAL A 138 -6.67 -12.87 -0.65
N PHE A 139 -5.61 -12.30 -0.08
CA PHE A 139 -5.69 -11.16 0.82
C PHE A 139 -5.57 -9.88 0.00
N VAL A 140 -6.52 -8.97 0.13
CA VAL A 140 -6.62 -7.76 -0.68
C VAL A 140 -6.72 -6.55 0.23
N GLY A 141 -5.92 -5.52 -0.02
CA GLY A 141 -5.97 -4.29 0.75
C GLY A 141 -4.79 -3.35 0.55
N ASP A 142 -4.47 -2.62 1.61
CA ASP A 142 -3.46 -1.57 1.61
C ASP A 142 -2.11 -2.02 2.22
N SER A 143 -1.37 -1.09 2.83
CA SER A 143 -0.11 -1.34 3.53
C SER A 143 -0.25 -2.31 4.70
N ILE A 144 -1.41 -2.35 5.35
CA ILE A 144 -1.66 -3.29 6.44
C ILE A 144 -1.80 -4.70 5.88
N THR A 145 -2.41 -4.86 4.71
CA THR A 145 -2.44 -6.16 4.02
C THR A 145 -1.05 -6.53 3.50
N LEU A 146 -0.32 -5.60 2.88
CA LEU A 146 1.07 -5.82 2.45
C LEU A 146 1.97 -6.25 3.61
N GLY A 147 1.71 -5.73 4.82
CA GLY A 147 2.52 -6.01 6.00
C GLY A 147 2.54 -7.48 6.43
N TRP A 148 1.63 -8.34 5.95
CA TRP A 148 1.74 -9.80 6.08
C TRP A 148 3.02 -10.37 5.45
N GLU A 149 3.55 -9.75 4.39
CA GLU A 149 4.84 -10.12 3.77
C GLU A 149 6.05 -9.47 4.47
N LEU A 150 5.82 -8.53 5.39
CA LEU A 150 6.85 -7.72 6.04
C LEU A 150 6.84 -7.95 7.55
N LEU A 151 6.14 -7.10 8.29
CA LEU A 151 6.04 -7.13 9.75
C LEU A 151 5.40 -8.44 10.28
N GLY A 152 4.54 -9.07 9.48
CA GLY A 152 3.89 -10.33 9.78
C GLY A 152 4.53 -11.56 9.10
N ALA A 153 5.70 -11.44 8.47
CA ALA A 153 6.25 -12.49 7.59
C ALA A 153 6.40 -13.87 8.28
N ASN A 154 6.80 -13.89 9.55
CA ASN A 154 6.90 -15.13 10.32
C ASN A 154 5.52 -15.79 10.54
N VAL A 155 4.52 -14.98 10.89
CA VAL A 155 3.13 -15.41 11.06
C VAL A 155 2.58 -15.91 9.73
N TRP A 156 2.86 -15.19 8.64
CA TRP A 156 2.49 -15.61 7.30
C TRP A 156 3.12 -16.94 6.90
N SER A 157 4.42 -17.12 7.10
CA SER A 157 5.10 -18.39 6.83
C SER A 157 4.49 -19.54 7.63
N LYS A 158 4.21 -19.32 8.92
CA LYS A 158 3.62 -20.30 9.83
C LYS A 158 2.20 -20.73 9.44
N TYR A 159 1.37 -19.80 8.98
CA TYR A 159 -0.06 -20.05 8.77
C TYR A 159 -0.52 -20.01 7.31
N TYR A 160 0.27 -19.50 6.37
CA TYR A 160 -0.14 -19.34 4.98
C TYR A 160 0.93 -19.80 3.99
N GLY A 161 2.15 -20.11 4.48
CA GLY A 161 3.23 -20.72 3.71
C GLY A 161 2.86 -22.08 3.09
N ALA A 162 3.78 -22.58 2.26
CA ALA A 162 3.66 -23.77 1.40
C ALA A 162 2.63 -24.82 1.89
N GLY A 163 1.41 -24.74 1.37
CA GLY A 163 0.32 -25.68 1.70
C GLY A 163 -1.08 -25.08 1.81
N ARG A 164 -1.22 -23.76 2.03
CA ARG A 164 -2.56 -23.10 2.09
C ARG A 164 -2.93 -22.26 0.89
N HIS A 165 -2.06 -22.18 -0.13
CA HIS A 165 -2.41 -21.56 -1.40
C HIS A 165 -2.96 -20.13 -1.22
N ALA A 166 -2.30 -19.37 -0.34
CA ALA A 166 -2.71 -18.04 0.07
C ALA A 166 -1.74 -17.00 -0.48
N TYR A 167 -2.27 -15.89 -0.99
CA TYR A 167 -1.49 -14.87 -1.68
C TYR A 167 -1.89 -13.46 -1.24
N ASN A 168 -0.93 -12.55 -1.23
CA ASN A 168 -1.08 -11.20 -0.70
C ASN A 168 -1.07 -10.16 -1.82
N TYR A 169 -2.23 -9.56 -2.03
CA TYR A 169 -2.51 -8.50 -3.00
C TYR A 169 -2.66 -7.15 -2.29
N GLY A 170 -1.85 -6.90 -1.25
CA GLY A 170 -1.72 -5.61 -0.59
C GLY A 170 -0.79 -4.66 -1.34
N ILE A 171 -1.18 -3.38 -1.46
CA ILE A 171 -0.29 -2.31 -1.93
C ILE A 171 -0.32 -1.15 -0.96
N SER A 172 0.86 -0.68 -0.56
CA SER A 172 0.99 0.41 0.40
C SER A 172 0.23 1.66 -0.04
N GLY A 173 -0.53 2.23 0.89
CA GLY A 173 -1.29 3.48 0.72
C GLY A 173 -2.49 3.40 -0.24
N ASP A 174 -2.89 2.19 -0.68
CA ASP A 174 -4.13 2.03 -1.46
C ASP A 174 -5.33 2.63 -0.72
N THR A 175 -6.10 3.44 -1.43
CA THR A 175 -7.47 3.80 -1.07
C THR A 175 -8.45 2.87 -1.78
N THR A 176 -9.74 3.02 -1.49
CA THR A 176 -10.79 2.30 -2.24
C THR A 176 -10.70 2.52 -3.75
N SER A 177 -10.37 3.74 -4.19
CA SER A 177 -10.25 4.11 -5.60
C SER A 177 -9.08 3.41 -6.31
N ASN A 178 -7.94 3.29 -5.63
CA ASN A 178 -6.79 2.55 -6.15
C ASN A 178 -7.17 1.08 -6.36
N LEU A 179 -7.79 0.46 -5.35
CA LEU A 179 -8.16 -0.94 -5.44
C LEU A 179 -9.20 -1.21 -6.54
N ILE A 180 -10.18 -0.33 -6.73
CA ILE A 180 -11.12 -0.43 -7.87
C ILE A 180 -10.36 -0.43 -9.20
N PHE A 181 -9.37 0.45 -9.37
CA PHE A 181 -8.54 0.47 -10.56
C PHE A 181 -7.78 -0.85 -10.76
N ARG A 182 -7.17 -1.41 -9.71
CA ARG A 182 -6.43 -2.69 -9.79
C ARG A 182 -7.33 -3.84 -10.21
N ILE A 183 -8.53 -3.92 -9.62
CA ILE A 183 -9.52 -4.98 -9.93
C ILE A 183 -10.00 -4.89 -11.37
N ARG A 184 -10.24 -3.67 -11.87
CA ARG A 184 -10.67 -3.46 -13.26
C ARG A 184 -9.55 -3.67 -14.27
N SER A 185 -8.30 -3.53 -13.84
CA SER A 185 -7.11 -3.86 -14.61
C SER A 185 -6.89 -5.38 -14.68
N ASN A 186 -5.74 -5.81 -15.22
CA ASN A 186 -5.41 -7.22 -15.44
C ASN A 186 -4.98 -7.98 -14.16
N GLU A 187 -4.84 -7.29 -13.02
CA GLU A 187 -4.26 -7.88 -11.81
C GLU A 187 -5.10 -9.04 -11.25
N PHE A 188 -6.41 -9.04 -11.47
CA PHE A 188 -7.33 -10.06 -10.96
C PHE A 188 -7.88 -10.98 -12.06
N ASP A 189 -7.33 -10.93 -13.28
CA ASP A 189 -7.87 -11.65 -14.44
C ASP A 189 -7.72 -13.17 -14.31
N GLY A 190 -8.85 -13.87 -14.20
CA GLY A 190 -8.92 -15.33 -14.15
C GLY A 190 -8.56 -15.94 -12.80
N LEU A 191 -8.47 -15.13 -11.74
CA LEU A 191 -8.41 -15.63 -10.37
C LEU A 191 -9.74 -16.29 -10.00
N GLU A 192 -9.68 -17.45 -9.33
CA GLU A 192 -10.86 -18.16 -8.82
C GLU A 192 -10.69 -18.60 -7.36
N PRO A 193 -10.36 -17.67 -6.42
CA PRO A 193 -10.15 -18.03 -5.03
C PRO A 193 -11.44 -18.50 -4.38
N ASN A 194 -11.32 -19.41 -3.42
CA ASN A 194 -12.44 -19.80 -2.57
C ASN A 194 -12.84 -18.64 -1.64
N VAL A 195 -11.84 -17.93 -1.12
CA VAL A 195 -12.04 -16.81 -0.21
C VAL A 195 -11.16 -15.62 -0.58
N THR A 196 -11.76 -14.44 -0.64
CA THR A 196 -11.06 -13.16 -0.72
C THR A 196 -11.18 -12.45 0.63
N VAL A 197 -10.05 -12.28 1.32
CA VAL A 197 -9.97 -11.51 2.57
C VAL A 197 -9.77 -10.04 2.20
N LEU A 198 -10.71 -9.16 2.59
CA LEU A 198 -10.69 -7.75 2.22
C LEU A 198 -10.60 -6.86 3.46
N MET A 199 -9.59 -5.99 3.51
CA MET A 199 -9.52 -4.86 4.44
C MET A 199 -8.94 -3.65 3.71
N ILE A 200 -9.65 -2.53 3.71
CA ILE A 200 -9.26 -1.31 3.01
C ILE A 200 -9.98 -0.10 3.64
N GLY A 201 -9.53 1.11 3.35
CA GLY A 201 -10.24 2.35 3.72
C GLY A 201 -9.57 3.17 4.82
N THR A 202 -8.56 2.62 5.51
CA THR A 202 -7.78 3.39 6.50
C THR A 202 -7.13 4.61 5.85
N ASN A 203 -6.61 4.47 4.62
CA ASN A 203 -5.99 5.56 3.88
C ASN A 203 -7.00 6.60 3.37
N ASN A 204 -8.25 6.22 3.10
CA ASN A 204 -9.30 7.18 2.77
C ASN A 204 -9.58 8.10 3.97
N VAL A 205 -9.69 7.52 5.17
CA VAL A 205 -9.87 8.27 6.41
C VAL A 205 -8.64 9.15 6.70
N TRP A 206 -7.44 8.60 6.52
CA TRP A 206 -6.20 9.29 6.86
C TRP A 206 -5.81 10.39 5.87
N HIS A 207 -5.67 10.05 4.58
CA HIS A 207 -5.10 10.93 3.56
C HIS A 207 -6.14 11.84 2.91
N ASN A 208 -7.36 11.34 2.71
CA ASN A 208 -8.41 12.07 1.98
C ASN A 208 -9.40 12.75 2.92
N ASN A 209 -9.42 12.37 4.20
CA ASN A 209 -10.43 12.80 5.16
C ASN A 209 -11.87 12.51 4.67
N ASP A 210 -12.03 11.38 3.98
CA ASP A 210 -13.33 10.89 3.48
C ASP A 210 -14.26 10.54 4.65
N THR A 211 -15.56 10.73 4.47
CA THR A 211 -16.56 10.32 5.47
C THR A 211 -16.69 8.79 5.54
N ALA A 212 -17.17 8.27 6.67
CA ALA A 212 -17.41 6.84 6.82
C ALA A 212 -18.37 6.30 5.73
N GLU A 213 -19.36 7.08 5.35
CA GLU A 213 -20.29 6.79 4.25
C GLU A 213 -19.60 6.73 2.89
N ASP A 214 -18.70 7.66 2.59
CA ASP A 214 -17.93 7.68 1.33
C ASP A 214 -17.00 6.48 1.23
N VAL A 215 -16.31 6.12 2.31
CA VAL A 215 -15.45 4.93 2.36
C VAL A 215 -16.29 3.66 2.21
N LYS A 216 -17.44 3.59 2.89
CA LYS A 216 -18.40 2.49 2.74
C LYS A 216 -18.86 2.34 1.29
N HIS A 217 -19.14 3.43 0.57
CA HIS A 217 -19.52 3.36 -0.84
C HIS A 217 -18.39 2.81 -1.72
N GLY A 218 -17.15 3.23 -1.46
CA GLY A 218 -15.97 2.68 -2.14
C GLY A 218 -15.81 1.17 -1.90
N ILE A 219 -15.97 0.72 -0.65
CA ILE A 219 -15.88 -0.71 -0.29
C ILE A 219 -17.03 -1.53 -0.90
N ASP A 220 -18.25 -1.01 -0.92
CA ASP A 220 -19.38 -1.64 -1.60
C ASP A 220 -19.14 -1.80 -3.12
N ALA A 221 -18.55 -0.77 -3.76
CA ALA A 221 -18.14 -0.86 -5.15
C ALA A 221 -17.05 -1.93 -5.37
N ILE A 222 -16.01 -1.97 -4.53
CA ILE A 222 -14.96 -3.00 -4.57
C ILE A 222 -15.56 -4.40 -4.49
N MET A 223 -16.47 -4.66 -3.55
CA MET A 223 -17.07 -5.99 -3.42
C MET A 223 -17.87 -6.39 -4.66
N LYS A 224 -18.59 -5.45 -5.28
CA LYS A 224 -19.30 -5.69 -6.54
C LYS A 224 -18.34 -6.02 -7.69
N GLU A 225 -17.22 -5.30 -7.80
CA GLU A 225 -16.18 -5.57 -8.79
C GLU A 225 -15.54 -6.93 -8.57
N LEU A 226 -15.16 -7.26 -7.32
CA LEU A 226 -14.60 -8.56 -6.95
C LEU A 226 -15.56 -9.72 -7.26
N LEU A 227 -16.85 -9.60 -6.90
CA LEU A 227 -17.86 -10.62 -7.19
C LEU A 227 -18.22 -10.70 -8.67
N THR A 228 -17.97 -9.65 -9.45
CA THR A 228 -18.12 -9.70 -10.91
C THR A 228 -16.93 -10.42 -11.55
N LYS A 229 -15.71 -10.12 -11.09
CA LYS A 229 -14.47 -10.70 -11.61
C LYS A 229 -14.27 -12.16 -11.17
N MET A 230 -14.70 -12.49 -9.94
CA MET A 230 -14.50 -13.78 -9.26
C MET A 230 -15.84 -14.26 -8.66
N PRO A 231 -16.81 -14.70 -9.49
CA PRO A 231 -18.20 -14.90 -9.06
C PRO A 231 -18.42 -16.01 -8.02
N THR A 232 -17.45 -16.92 -7.86
CA THR A 232 -17.51 -18.04 -6.92
C THR A 232 -16.87 -17.72 -5.56
N THR A 233 -16.10 -16.63 -5.45
CA THR A 233 -15.40 -16.28 -4.20
C THR A 233 -16.37 -15.93 -3.08
N LYS A 234 -15.98 -16.22 -1.84
CA LYS A 234 -16.58 -15.62 -0.64
C LYS A 234 -15.70 -14.46 -0.19
N ILE A 235 -16.29 -13.29 0.01
CA ILE A 235 -15.59 -12.14 0.56
C ILE A 235 -15.68 -12.21 2.09
N LEU A 236 -14.52 -12.30 2.75
CA LEU A 236 -14.37 -12.06 4.18
C LEU A 236 -13.95 -10.60 4.38
N LEU A 237 -14.93 -9.74 4.63
CA LEU A 237 -14.74 -8.31 4.88
C LEU A 237 -14.33 -8.10 6.34
N LEU A 238 -13.13 -7.58 6.56
CA LEU A 238 -12.62 -7.27 7.88
C LEU A 238 -12.93 -5.82 8.24
N GLY A 239 -13.39 -5.59 9.48
CA GLY A 239 -13.44 -4.24 10.03
C GLY A 239 -12.05 -3.64 10.16
N ASN A 240 -11.93 -2.33 9.95
CA ASN A 240 -10.67 -1.61 10.09
C ASN A 240 -10.19 -1.68 11.55
N LEU A 241 -8.87 -1.83 11.71
CA LEU A 241 -8.22 -1.85 13.01
C LEU A 241 -8.34 -0.48 13.71
N PRO A 242 -8.19 -0.43 15.05
CA PRO A 242 -7.97 0.82 15.76
C PRO A 242 -6.79 1.60 15.17
N ALA A 243 -6.96 2.90 15.02
CA ALA A 243 -5.97 3.86 14.54
C ALA A 243 -6.05 5.15 15.40
N PRO A 244 -5.16 6.14 15.20
CA PRO A 244 -5.18 7.39 15.97
C PRO A 244 -6.48 8.22 15.85
N TRP A 245 -7.38 7.85 14.93
CA TRP A 245 -8.73 8.41 14.73
C TRP A 245 -9.84 7.36 15.04
N PRO A 246 -10.04 7.00 16.32
CA PRO A 246 -10.86 5.86 16.70
C PRO A 246 -12.35 6.02 16.37
N ASP A 247 -12.89 7.24 16.40
CA ASP A 247 -14.33 7.48 16.17
C ASP A 247 -14.70 7.23 14.70
N GLN A 248 -13.88 7.69 13.76
CA GLN A 248 -14.04 7.46 12.33
C GLN A 248 -13.96 5.95 12.01
N CYS A 249 -12.99 5.24 12.60
CA CYS A 249 -12.88 3.79 12.44
C CYS A 249 -14.12 3.05 12.96
N LYS A 250 -14.63 3.42 14.14
CA LYS A 250 -15.84 2.80 14.72
C LYS A 250 -17.09 3.07 13.87
N GLN A 251 -17.26 4.31 13.40
CA GLN A 251 -18.37 4.68 12.52
C GLN A 251 -18.32 3.87 11.22
N LEU A 252 -17.15 3.78 10.58
CA LEU A 252 -16.95 2.98 9.39
C LEU A 252 -17.27 1.50 9.65
N ASN A 253 -16.71 0.90 10.70
CA ASN A 253 -16.93 -0.52 11.02
C ASN A 253 -18.42 -0.84 11.24
N ALA A 254 -19.16 0.05 11.91
CA ALA A 254 -20.61 -0.10 12.10
C ALA A 254 -21.41 -0.03 10.78
N LEU A 255 -20.88 0.64 9.76
CA LEU A 255 -21.46 0.64 8.41
C LEU A 255 -21.04 -0.61 7.61
N LEU A 256 -19.80 -1.07 7.76
CA LEU A 256 -19.27 -2.25 7.07
C LEU A 256 -19.95 -3.53 7.52
N GLU A 257 -20.27 -3.67 8.81
CA GLU A 257 -21.01 -4.82 9.34
C GLU A 257 -22.34 -5.03 8.60
N LYS A 258 -23.02 -3.93 8.25
CA LYS A 258 -24.31 -3.95 7.53
C LYS A 258 -24.20 -4.38 6.07
N LEU A 259 -22.99 -4.46 5.51
CA LEU A 259 -22.77 -4.95 4.15
C LEU A 259 -22.74 -6.48 4.06
N ALA A 260 -22.59 -7.19 5.18
CA ALA A 260 -22.61 -8.65 5.20
C ALA A 260 -23.99 -9.17 4.80
N ASN A 261 -24.01 -10.13 3.88
CA ASN A 261 -25.23 -10.84 3.46
C ASN A 261 -25.23 -12.31 3.89
N ASN A 262 -24.16 -12.77 4.56
CA ASN A 262 -23.96 -14.14 5.04
C ASN A 262 -24.09 -15.22 3.94
N LYS A 263 -23.89 -14.84 2.68
CA LYS A 263 -23.96 -15.72 1.50
C LYS A 263 -22.72 -15.60 0.64
N SER A 264 -22.39 -14.39 0.20
CA SER A 264 -21.19 -14.08 -0.56
C SER A 264 -20.27 -13.11 0.17
N VAL A 265 -20.80 -12.31 1.10
CA VAL A 265 -20.03 -11.35 1.92
C VAL A 265 -20.27 -11.66 3.39
N PHE A 266 -19.19 -11.86 4.12
CA PHE A 266 -19.15 -12.14 5.55
C PHE A 266 -18.32 -11.07 6.24
N PHE A 267 -18.84 -10.43 7.28
CA PHE A 267 -18.10 -9.45 8.05
C PHE A 267 -17.43 -10.11 9.27
N LEU A 268 -16.21 -9.66 9.58
CA LEU A 268 -15.51 -10.01 10.82
C LEU A 268 -15.07 -8.75 11.55
N ASP A 269 -15.52 -8.62 12.80
CA ASP A 269 -15.04 -7.58 13.69
C ASP A 269 -13.60 -7.86 14.14
N MET A 270 -12.67 -7.05 13.64
CA MET A 270 -11.28 -7.08 14.10
C MET A 270 -11.04 -6.12 15.26
N TRP A 271 -11.89 -5.10 15.45
CA TRP A 271 -11.70 -4.05 16.45
C TRP A 271 -11.58 -4.63 17.85
N SER A 272 -12.51 -5.52 18.22
CA SER A 272 -12.56 -6.12 19.56
C SER A 272 -11.29 -6.88 19.95
N ALA A 273 -10.52 -7.39 18.99
CA ALA A 273 -9.28 -8.10 19.24
C ALA A 273 -8.06 -7.17 19.40
N PHE A 274 -8.17 -5.92 18.98
CA PHE A 274 -7.06 -4.95 18.94
C PHE A 274 -7.18 -3.83 19.99
N VAL A 275 -8.15 -3.94 20.89
CA VAL A 275 -8.32 -3.01 22.02
C VAL A 275 -8.00 -3.66 23.35
N ASP A 276 -7.57 -2.85 24.31
CA ASP A 276 -7.37 -3.24 25.69
C ASP A 276 -8.71 -3.33 26.46
N LYS A 277 -8.64 -3.66 27.75
CA LYS A 277 -9.82 -3.78 28.63
C LYS A 277 -10.60 -2.46 28.81
N THR A 278 -10.00 -1.33 28.46
CA THR A 278 -10.62 0.00 28.51
C THR A 278 -11.26 0.39 27.18
N GLY A 279 -11.11 -0.44 26.14
CA GLY A 279 -11.61 -0.17 24.79
C GLY A 279 -10.72 0.78 23.98
N ARG A 280 -9.48 1.03 24.43
CA ARG A 280 -8.47 1.81 23.70
C ARG A 280 -7.59 0.89 22.87
N GLN A 281 -6.96 1.41 21.82
CA GLN A 281 -6.00 0.64 21.04
C GLN A 281 -4.94 0.00 21.96
N ASN A 282 -4.73 -1.30 21.81
CA ASN A 282 -3.65 -1.99 22.49
C ASN A 282 -2.33 -1.71 21.75
N ALA A 283 -1.56 -0.74 22.24
CA ALA A 283 -0.31 -0.29 21.61
C ALA A 283 0.74 -1.41 21.43
N ASP A 284 0.70 -2.47 22.26
CA ASP A 284 1.63 -3.60 22.17
C ASP A 284 1.45 -4.43 20.88
N LEU A 285 0.34 -4.24 20.17
CA LEU A 285 0.03 -4.92 18.91
C LEU A 285 0.45 -4.14 17.67
N PHE A 286 0.94 -2.90 17.82
CA PHE A 286 1.30 -2.02 16.71
C PHE A 286 2.79 -1.66 16.76
N VAL A 287 3.31 -1.18 15.62
CA VAL A 287 4.56 -0.42 15.62
C VAL A 287 4.31 1.01 16.13
N SER A 288 5.36 1.82 16.26
CA SER A 288 5.28 3.15 16.88
C SER A 288 4.33 4.14 16.20
N ASP A 289 3.86 3.85 14.99
CA ASP A 289 2.88 4.69 14.28
C ASP A 289 1.43 4.51 14.73
N GLY A 290 1.12 3.44 15.49
CA GLY A 290 -0.24 3.14 15.93
C GLY A 290 -1.21 2.82 14.78
N ILE A 291 -0.71 2.44 13.60
CA ILE A 291 -1.49 2.08 12.41
C ILE A 291 -1.14 0.67 11.95
N HIS A 292 0.16 0.37 11.81
CA HIS A 292 0.60 -0.92 11.30
C HIS A 292 0.77 -1.93 12.45
N PRO A 293 0.16 -3.13 12.36
CA PRO A 293 0.40 -4.18 13.33
C PRO A 293 1.88 -4.58 13.34
N ASN A 294 2.43 -4.88 14.52
CA ASN A 294 3.69 -5.60 14.64
C ASN A 294 3.45 -7.12 14.53
N GLU A 295 4.49 -7.93 14.68
CA GLU A 295 4.37 -9.40 14.57
C GLU A 295 3.30 -9.99 15.52
N SER A 296 3.23 -9.52 16.77
CA SER A 296 2.19 -9.92 17.74
C SER A 296 0.80 -9.51 17.29
N GLY A 297 0.66 -8.33 16.68
CA GLY A 297 -0.59 -7.88 16.08
C GLY A 297 -1.05 -8.78 14.93
N TYR A 298 -0.14 -9.21 14.04
CA TYR A 298 -0.48 -10.18 12.99
C TYR A 298 -0.83 -11.56 13.54
N GLU A 299 -0.20 -12.00 14.63
CA GLU A 299 -0.58 -13.25 15.31
C GLU A 299 -2.00 -13.16 15.90
N VAL A 300 -2.37 -12.02 16.50
CA VAL A 300 -3.73 -11.75 16.96
C VAL A 300 -4.71 -11.72 15.79
N TRP A 301 -4.35 -11.05 14.69
CA TRP A 301 -5.18 -11.04 13.48
C TRP A 301 -5.48 -12.45 13.01
N HIS A 302 -4.44 -13.29 12.81
CA HIS A 302 -4.62 -14.66 12.37
C HIS A 302 -5.57 -15.42 13.30
N LYS A 303 -5.35 -15.38 14.62
CA LYS A 303 -6.18 -16.11 15.59
C LYS A 303 -7.65 -15.68 15.57
N THR A 304 -7.91 -14.38 15.40
CA THR A 304 -9.27 -13.85 15.31
C THR A 304 -9.95 -14.28 14.01
N MET A 305 -9.21 -14.32 12.91
CA MET A 305 -9.75 -14.59 11.58
C MET A 305 -9.88 -16.08 11.24
N ASP A 306 -8.94 -16.91 11.71
CA ASP A 306 -8.78 -18.31 11.30
C ASP A 306 -10.05 -19.18 11.46
N PRO A 307 -10.84 -19.08 12.54
CA PRO A 307 -12.05 -19.89 12.68
C PRO A 307 -13.07 -19.65 11.55
N LEU A 308 -13.30 -18.38 11.18
CA LEU A 308 -14.23 -18.03 10.12
C LEU A 308 -13.62 -18.31 8.75
N LEU A 309 -12.35 -17.98 8.53
CA LEU A 309 -11.64 -18.25 7.28
C LEU A 309 -11.66 -19.75 6.93
N ARG A 310 -11.39 -20.62 7.92
CA ARG A 310 -11.47 -22.09 7.75
C ARG A 310 -12.86 -22.54 7.32
N LYS A 311 -13.90 -22.03 7.98
CA LYS A 311 -15.28 -22.35 7.62
C LYS A 311 -15.57 -21.95 6.18
N LEU A 312 -15.15 -20.75 5.75
CA LEU A 312 -15.44 -20.26 4.41
C LEU A 312 -14.70 -21.04 3.31
N TYR A 313 -13.44 -21.44 3.51
CA TYR A 313 -12.72 -22.22 2.50
C TYR A 313 -13.07 -23.72 2.53
N GLN A 314 -13.45 -24.28 3.69
CA GLN A 314 -13.81 -25.70 3.81
C GLN A 314 -15.22 -26.07 3.34
N LEU A 315 -16.14 -25.10 3.21
CA LEU A 315 -17.51 -25.32 2.72
C LEU A 315 -17.61 -25.74 1.22
N LEU A 316 -16.48 -26.09 0.60
CA LEU A 316 -16.35 -26.49 -0.81
C LEU A 316 -15.87 -27.94 -0.99
N LEU A 317 -15.89 -28.74 0.08
CA LEU A 317 -15.76 -30.21 0.07
C LEU A 317 -17.08 -30.86 0.49
#